data_AF-A0A936IVH2-F1
#
_entry.id   AF-A0A936IVH2-F1
#
_cell.length_a   1.000
_cell.length_b   1.000
_cell.length_c   1.000
_cell.angle_alpha   90.00
_cell.angle_beta   90.00
_cell.angle_gamma   90.00
#
_symmetry.space_group_name_H-M   'P 1'
#
loop_
_entity.id
_entity.type
_entity.pdbx_description
1 polymer ?
#
loop_
_entity_poly.entity_id
_entity_poly.type
_entity_poly.pdbx_seq_one_letter_code
_entity_poly.pdbx_strand_id
1 'polypeptide(L)'
;MRWLCPILLIAVCAAFAASQRLYLKDGNYHVVREYQVLDDRVRYYSAERGDWEEIPLELVDLDRTRKEVARREESLADERQRQAEEAKFDRQRRAEVRKIPDAPGVYFMAGDELITLGKAETLVKDRKRRNILKVITPIPVVTGKSTIELAGEAAARKISAERPEFYILLSEEQDFGIIRLKKGKGIRVVEEVTIMPVTNEYVEEMEHVEIFRQQVGDSLYKIWPQEPLTAGEYAVVEFTQGKANTQVWDFSYQPAAP
;
A
#
# COMPACT_ATOMS: atom_id res chain seq x y z
N MET A 1 57.57 -24.31 -45.52
CA MET A 1 56.15 -24.14 -45.14
C MET A 1 55.93 -24.76 -43.77
N ARG A 2 55.84 -23.95 -42.71
CA ARG A 2 55.44 -24.42 -41.37
C ARG A 2 54.12 -23.73 -41.08
N TRP A 3 53.03 -24.49 -41.19
CA TRP A 3 51.67 -23.99 -41.05
C TRP A 3 51.38 -23.83 -39.55
N LEU A 4 51.18 -22.58 -39.12
CA LEU A 4 50.67 -22.24 -37.80
C LEU A 4 49.15 -22.46 -37.81
N CYS A 5 48.66 -23.40 -37.02
CA CYS A 5 47.23 -23.57 -36.72
C CYS A 5 46.94 -22.79 -35.42
N PRO A 6 46.06 -21.77 -35.40
CA PRO A 6 45.71 -21.09 -34.17
C PRO A 6 44.64 -21.90 -33.42
N ILE A 7 44.98 -22.38 -32.23
CA ILE A 7 44.02 -22.94 -31.28
C ILE A 7 43.14 -21.79 -30.79
N LEU A 8 41.86 -21.81 -31.17
CA LEU A 8 40.86 -20.85 -30.71
C LEU A 8 40.40 -21.23 -29.30
N LEU A 9 41.12 -20.75 -28.28
CA LEU A 9 40.78 -20.93 -26.88
C LEU A 9 39.68 -19.92 -26.49
N ILE A 10 38.41 -20.32 -26.61
CA ILE A 10 37.29 -19.56 -26.04
C ILE A 10 37.23 -19.87 -24.55
N ALA A 11 37.92 -19.06 -23.74
CA ALA A 11 37.84 -19.09 -22.28
C ALA A 11 36.71 -18.14 -21.82
N VAL A 12 35.61 -18.71 -21.33
CA VAL A 12 34.57 -17.93 -20.63
C VAL A 12 34.90 -17.99 -19.13
N CYS A 13 35.58 -16.96 -18.62
CA CYS A 13 35.83 -16.81 -17.18
C CYS A 13 34.61 -16.16 -16.52
N ALA A 14 33.87 -16.91 -15.69
CA ALA A 14 32.87 -16.36 -14.78
C ALA A 14 33.24 -16.68 -13.32
N ALA A 15 33.63 -15.64 -12.58
CA ALA A 15 33.91 -15.70 -11.14
C ALA A 15 32.64 -16.08 -10.35
N PHE A 16 32.81 -16.99 -9.37
CA PHE A 16 31.73 -17.59 -8.56
C PHE A 16 30.64 -18.30 -9.38
N ALA A 17 31.04 -19.27 -10.20
CA ALA A 17 30.09 -20.06 -10.98
C ALA A 17 29.17 -20.91 -10.07
N ALA A 18 27.90 -20.52 -10.01
CA ALA A 18 26.83 -21.42 -9.59
C ALA A 18 26.93 -22.71 -10.43
N SER A 19 26.93 -23.87 -9.78
CA SER A 19 27.09 -25.14 -10.47
C SER A 19 26.04 -25.32 -11.57
N GLN A 20 26.48 -25.73 -12.76
CA GLN A 20 25.64 -25.98 -13.92
C GLN A 20 25.67 -27.46 -14.31
N ARG A 21 24.65 -27.91 -15.05
CA ARG A 21 24.57 -29.29 -15.53
C ARG A 21 25.24 -29.40 -16.89
N LEU A 22 26.21 -30.29 -17.01
CA LEU A 22 26.78 -30.75 -18.28
C LEU A 22 26.03 -32.02 -18.68
N TYR A 23 25.23 -31.94 -19.74
CA TYR A 23 24.40 -33.06 -20.19
C TYR A 23 25.18 -34.01 -21.09
N LEU A 24 24.91 -35.30 -20.95
CA LEU A 24 25.43 -36.37 -21.79
C LEU A 24 24.34 -36.85 -22.76
N LYS A 25 24.76 -37.47 -23.87
CA LYS A 25 23.84 -37.97 -24.91
C LYS A 25 22.99 -39.16 -24.46
N ASP A 26 23.43 -39.88 -23.43
CA ASP A 26 22.69 -40.98 -22.81
C ASP A 26 21.53 -40.49 -21.89
N GLY A 27 21.41 -39.17 -21.70
CA GLY A 27 20.39 -38.54 -20.88
C GLY A 27 20.82 -38.24 -19.44
N ASN A 28 22.00 -38.69 -19.01
CA ASN A 28 22.57 -38.36 -17.71
C ASN A 28 23.22 -36.95 -17.71
N TYR A 29 23.62 -36.46 -16.55
CA TYR A 29 24.33 -35.19 -16.42
C TYR A 29 25.39 -35.20 -15.32
N HIS A 30 26.42 -34.39 -15.50
CA HIS A 30 27.40 -34.07 -14.45
C HIS A 30 27.15 -32.65 -13.94
N VAL A 31 27.28 -32.45 -12.63
CA VAL A 31 27.22 -31.12 -12.03
C VAL A 31 28.63 -30.52 -12.04
N VAL A 32 28.81 -29.45 -12.80
CA VAL A 32 30.13 -28.86 -13.07
C VAL A 32 30.15 -27.38 -12.69
N ARG A 33 31.29 -26.88 -12.24
CA ARG A 33 31.47 -25.43 -12.01
C ARG A 33 31.88 -24.72 -13.29
N GLU A 34 32.73 -25.34 -14.07
CA GLU A 34 33.24 -24.82 -15.34
C GLU A 34 33.59 -25.98 -16.27
N TYR A 35 33.55 -25.73 -17.57
CA TYR A 35 33.97 -26.68 -18.59
C TYR A 35 34.64 -25.97 -19.76
N GLN A 36 35.58 -26.67 -20.39
CA GLN A 36 36.35 -26.24 -21.54
C GLN A 36 36.21 -27.29 -22.64
N VAL A 37 35.83 -26.84 -23.83
CA VAL A 37 35.70 -27.71 -25.01
C VAL A 37 37.05 -27.71 -25.73
N LEU A 38 37.70 -28.88 -25.79
CA LEU A 38 38.90 -29.15 -26.60
C LEU A 38 38.50 -29.91 -27.87
N ASP A 39 39.46 -30.22 -28.75
CA ASP A 39 39.17 -30.84 -30.06
C ASP A 39 38.47 -32.21 -29.97
N ASP A 40 38.94 -33.12 -29.12
CA ASP A 40 38.41 -34.49 -28.98
C ASP A 40 37.63 -34.72 -27.67
N ARG A 41 37.72 -33.79 -26.72
CA ARG A 41 37.26 -33.96 -25.33
C ARG A 41 36.74 -32.68 -24.71
N VAL A 42 35.86 -32.82 -23.72
CA VAL A 42 35.42 -31.75 -22.83
C VAL A 42 36.07 -31.96 -21.48
N ARG A 43 36.86 -30.98 -21.05
CA ARG A 43 37.47 -30.94 -19.73
C ARG A 43 36.58 -30.13 -18.79
N TYR A 44 36.14 -30.66 -17.65
CA TYR A 44 35.25 -29.95 -16.74
C TYR A 44 35.68 -30.09 -15.28
N TYR A 45 35.33 -29.10 -14.47
CA TYR A 45 35.56 -29.13 -13.02
C TYR A 45 34.32 -29.67 -12.33
N SER A 46 34.41 -30.89 -11.79
CA SER A 46 33.32 -31.56 -11.08
C SER A 46 32.98 -30.80 -9.81
N ALA A 47 31.73 -30.35 -9.67
CA ALA A 47 31.28 -29.67 -8.45
C ALA A 47 31.17 -30.63 -7.26
N GLU A 48 31.00 -31.92 -7.53
CA GLU A 48 30.86 -32.98 -6.52
C GLU A 48 32.21 -33.44 -5.99
N ARG A 49 33.17 -33.67 -6.89
CA ARG A 49 34.51 -34.17 -6.54
C ARG A 49 35.52 -33.06 -6.28
N GLY A 50 35.23 -31.84 -6.74
CA GLY A 50 36.13 -30.70 -6.60
C GLY A 50 37.43 -30.88 -7.37
N ASP A 51 37.40 -31.58 -8.51
CA ASP A 51 38.57 -31.84 -9.34
C ASP A 51 38.22 -31.76 -10.84
N TRP A 52 39.26 -31.63 -11.67
CA TRP A 52 39.15 -31.62 -13.12
C TRP A 52 39.05 -33.03 -13.69
N GLU A 53 38.07 -33.24 -14.57
CA GLU A 53 37.81 -34.49 -15.25
C GLU A 53 37.68 -34.26 -16.77
N GLU A 54 37.80 -35.34 -17.55
CA GLU A 54 37.73 -35.29 -19.01
C GLU A 54 36.75 -36.34 -19.55
N ILE A 55 35.90 -35.93 -20.50
CA ILE A 55 34.96 -36.81 -21.20
C ILE A 55 35.09 -36.59 -22.71
N PRO A 56 35.05 -37.64 -23.56
CA PRO A 56 35.02 -37.50 -25.01
C PRO A 56 33.89 -36.59 -25.50
N LEU A 57 34.20 -35.69 -26.44
CA LEU A 57 33.23 -34.72 -26.97
C LEU A 57 31.99 -35.40 -27.57
N GLU A 58 32.16 -36.59 -28.15
CA GLU A 58 31.07 -37.36 -28.75
C GLU A 58 29.99 -37.80 -27.75
N LEU A 59 30.32 -37.88 -26.45
CA LEU A 59 29.39 -38.30 -25.39
C LEU A 59 28.66 -37.12 -24.75
N VAL A 60 29.11 -35.89 -24.98
CA VAL A 60 28.54 -34.68 -24.39
C VAL A 60 27.48 -34.06 -25.30
N ASP A 61 26.34 -33.68 -24.73
CA ASP A 61 25.30 -32.90 -25.40
C ASP A 61 25.50 -31.40 -25.06
N LEU A 62 26.37 -30.74 -25.84
CA LEU A 62 26.67 -29.33 -25.67
C LEU A 62 25.49 -28.43 -26.04
N ASP A 63 24.65 -28.82 -27.00
CA ASP A 63 23.51 -28.01 -27.42
C ASP A 63 22.45 -27.96 -26.32
N ARG A 64 22.12 -29.11 -25.71
CA ARG A 64 21.23 -29.16 -24.55
C ARG A 64 21.80 -28.41 -23.37
N THR A 65 23.10 -28.57 -23.11
CA THR A 65 23.80 -27.86 -22.03
C THR A 65 23.70 -26.34 -22.20
N ARG A 66 24.05 -25.82 -23.37
CA ARG A 66 23.98 -24.38 -23.67
C ARG A 66 22.55 -23.85 -23.60
N LYS A 67 21.57 -24.60 -24.11
CA LYS A 67 20.16 -24.21 -24.07
C LYS A 67 19.63 -24.11 -22.65
N GLU A 68 19.98 -25.05 -21.78
CA GLU A 68 19.55 -25.03 -20.38
C GLU A 68 20.24 -23.92 -19.58
N VAL A 69 21.53 -23.68 -19.83
CA VAL A 69 22.27 -22.55 -19.25
C VAL A 69 21.62 -21.23 -19.67
N ALA A 70 21.37 -21.02 -20.96
CA ALA A 70 20.74 -19.81 -21.46
C ALA A 70 19.33 -19.59 -20.86
N ARG A 71 18.51 -20.64 -20.80
CA ARG A 71 17.18 -20.59 -20.16
C ARG A 71 17.26 -20.21 -18.69
N ARG A 72 18.21 -20.81 -17.96
CA ARG A 72 18.42 -20.51 -16.54
C ARG A 72 18.87 -19.07 -16.35
N GLU A 73 19.80 -18.59 -17.16
CA GLU A 73 20.27 -17.20 -17.14
C GLU A 73 19.13 -16.22 -17.41
N GLU A 74 18.28 -16.51 -18.40
CA GLU A 74 17.08 -15.72 -18.69
C GLU A 74 16.12 -15.68 -17.50
N SER A 75 15.81 -16.84 -16.89
CA SER A 75 14.95 -16.88 -15.69
C SER A 75 15.54 -16.12 -14.50
N LEU A 76 16.85 -16.17 -14.31
CA LEU A 76 17.54 -15.44 -13.24
C LEU A 76 17.63 -13.94 -13.54
N ALA A 77 17.68 -13.55 -14.81
CA ALA A 77 17.62 -12.15 -15.22
C ALA A 77 16.22 -11.58 -14.98
N ASP A 78 15.17 -12.30 -15.39
CA ASP A 78 13.77 -11.93 -15.16
C ASP A 78 13.47 -11.82 -13.65
N GLU A 79 13.86 -12.81 -12.85
CA GLU A 79 13.71 -12.77 -11.39
C GLU A 79 14.45 -11.59 -10.75
N ARG A 80 15.70 -11.32 -11.15
CA ARG A 80 16.45 -10.15 -10.66
C ARG A 80 15.79 -8.84 -11.06
N GLN A 81 15.21 -8.77 -12.25
CA GLN A 81 14.50 -7.58 -12.71
C GLN A 81 13.25 -7.35 -11.86
N ARG A 82 12.43 -8.38 -11.64
CA ARG A 82 11.24 -8.32 -10.77
C ARG A 82 11.60 -7.88 -9.35
N GLN A 83 12.63 -8.50 -8.75
CA GLN A 83 13.12 -8.11 -7.42
C GLN A 83 13.63 -6.66 -7.38
N ALA A 84 14.31 -6.21 -8.43
CA ALA A 84 14.79 -4.83 -8.52
C ALA A 84 13.63 -3.82 -8.65
N GLU A 85 12.58 -4.18 -9.39
CA GLU A 85 11.34 -3.40 -9.51
C GLU A 85 10.60 -3.33 -8.18
N GLU A 86 10.40 -4.46 -7.50
CA GLU A 86 9.82 -4.52 -6.15
C GLU A 86 10.63 -3.68 -5.15
N ALA A 87 11.95 -3.81 -5.14
CA ALA A 87 12.81 -3.03 -4.25
C ALA A 87 12.80 -1.52 -4.58
N LYS A 88 12.59 -1.13 -5.85
CA LYS A 88 12.36 0.28 -6.22
C LYS A 88 11.03 0.78 -5.67
N PHE A 89 9.97 0.01 -5.85
CA PHE A 89 8.64 0.33 -5.33
C PHE A 89 8.64 0.49 -3.80
N ASP A 90 9.27 -0.43 -3.08
CA ASP A 90 9.41 -0.36 -1.62
C ASP A 90 10.18 0.87 -1.16
N ARG A 91 11.25 1.24 -1.87
CA ARG A 91 12.02 2.46 -1.57
C ARG A 91 11.19 3.71 -1.76
N GLN A 92 10.37 3.78 -2.82
CA GLN A 92 9.47 4.91 -3.07
C GLN A 92 8.43 5.03 -1.96
N ARG A 93 7.74 3.94 -1.61
CA ARG A 93 6.78 3.92 -0.49
C ARG A 93 7.41 4.37 0.82
N ARG A 94 8.61 3.88 1.15
CA ARG A 94 9.32 4.30 2.37
C ARG A 94 9.74 5.78 2.32
N ALA A 95 10.08 6.29 1.14
CA ALA A 95 10.42 7.70 0.98
C ALA A 95 9.18 8.60 1.17
N GLU A 96 8.02 8.21 0.64
CA GLU A 96 6.74 8.90 0.88
C GLU A 96 6.40 8.96 2.36
N VAL A 97 6.49 7.82 3.07
CA VAL A 97 6.22 7.76 4.51
C VAL A 97 7.14 8.69 5.30
N ARG A 98 8.42 8.78 4.93
CA ARG A 98 9.39 9.70 5.58
C ARG A 98 9.10 11.18 5.36
N LYS A 99 8.29 11.55 4.36
CA LYS A 99 7.87 12.95 4.16
C LYS A 99 6.82 13.38 5.20
N ILE A 100 6.14 12.42 5.82
CA ILE A 100 5.04 12.69 6.75
C ILE A 100 5.61 13.20 8.07
N PRO A 101 5.16 14.36 8.57
CA PRO A 101 5.61 14.87 9.86
C PRO A 101 5.25 13.93 11.02
N ASP A 102 6.08 13.92 12.06
CA ASP A 102 5.87 13.13 13.28
C ASP A 102 4.74 13.68 14.19
N ALA A 103 4.07 14.77 13.78
CA ALA A 103 2.99 15.37 14.54
C ALA A 103 1.65 14.67 14.23
N PRO A 104 0.83 14.32 15.24
CA PRO A 104 -0.49 13.76 15.01
C PRO A 104 -1.37 14.66 14.14
N GLY A 105 -2.13 14.06 13.23
CA GLY A 105 -2.98 14.78 12.30
C GLY A 105 -3.21 14.04 10.98
N VAL A 106 -3.86 14.74 10.05
CA VAL A 106 -4.24 14.22 8.74
C VAL A 106 -3.51 14.96 7.63
N TYR A 107 -2.93 14.19 6.71
CA TYR A 107 -2.17 14.67 5.58
C TYR A 107 -2.74 14.11 4.28
N PHE A 108 -2.96 14.96 3.30
CA PHE A 108 -3.44 14.61 1.97
C PHE A 108 -2.28 14.52 0.99
N MET A 109 -2.23 13.46 0.16
CA MET A 109 -1.24 13.31 -0.91
C MET A 109 -1.82 13.79 -2.24
N ALA A 110 -1.37 14.95 -2.72
CA ALA A 110 -1.73 15.51 -4.01
C ALA A 110 -0.64 15.19 -5.04
N GLY A 111 -0.67 13.98 -5.62
CA GLY A 111 0.44 13.50 -6.44
C GLY A 111 1.68 13.28 -5.55
N ASP A 112 2.74 14.07 -5.76
CA ASP A 112 3.99 13.99 -4.97
C ASP A 112 4.06 14.98 -3.80
N GLU A 113 3.08 15.88 -3.68
CA GLU A 113 3.02 16.92 -2.65
C GLU A 113 2.20 16.46 -1.44
N LEU A 114 2.80 16.56 -0.25
CA LEU A 114 2.12 16.28 1.02
C LEU A 114 1.51 17.58 1.56
N ILE A 115 0.21 17.54 1.82
CA ILE A 115 -0.58 18.69 2.24
C ILE A 115 -1.19 18.41 3.61
N THR A 116 -0.85 19.19 4.63
CA THR A 116 -1.49 19.08 5.94
C THR A 116 -2.93 19.61 5.90
N LEU A 117 -3.87 18.86 6.46
CA LEU A 117 -5.23 19.33 6.70
C LEU A 117 -5.32 19.99 8.07
N GLY A 118 -5.97 21.16 8.12
CA GLY A 118 -6.27 21.83 9.39
C GLY A 118 -7.38 21.10 10.13
N LYS A 119 -7.25 20.99 11.45
CA LYS A 119 -8.33 20.48 12.30
C LYS A 119 -9.45 21.51 12.34
N ALA A 120 -10.68 21.09 12.04
CA ALA A 120 -11.86 21.94 12.05
C ALA A 120 -12.40 22.13 13.47
N GLU A 121 -12.90 23.32 13.76
CA GLU A 121 -13.61 23.60 15.02
C GLU A 121 -15.02 22.99 14.95
N THR A 122 -15.33 22.13 15.94
CA THR A 122 -16.63 21.47 16.07
C THR A 122 -17.46 22.11 17.17
N LEU A 123 -18.78 22.22 16.94
CA LEU A 123 -19.76 22.69 17.91
C LEU A 123 -20.77 21.57 18.19
N VAL A 124 -20.87 21.15 19.45
CA VAL A 124 -21.89 20.18 19.89
C VAL A 124 -23.16 20.93 20.26
N LYS A 125 -24.29 20.59 19.61
CA LYS A 125 -25.58 21.27 19.81
C LYS A 125 -26.67 20.31 20.26
N ASP A 126 -27.05 20.42 21.52
CA ASP A 126 -28.18 19.69 22.08
C ASP A 126 -29.51 20.32 21.67
N ARG A 127 -30.32 19.61 20.89
CA ARG A 127 -31.69 19.99 20.55
C ARG A 127 -32.64 19.53 21.65
N LYS A 128 -32.62 20.22 22.80
CA LYS A 128 -33.60 20.02 23.89
C LYS A 128 -34.99 20.46 23.42
N ARG A 129 -35.76 19.58 22.77
CA ARG A 129 -37.18 19.84 22.46
C ARG A 129 -37.99 19.89 23.77
N ARG A 130 -38.41 21.09 24.16
CA ARG A 130 -39.49 21.46 25.10
C ARG A 130 -39.74 20.48 26.28
N ASN A 131 -39.05 20.71 27.39
CA ASN A 131 -39.26 20.08 28.70
C ASN A 131 -40.62 20.37 29.39
N ILE A 132 -41.62 20.94 28.70
CA ILE A 132 -42.85 21.46 29.32
C ILE A 132 -43.94 20.36 29.51
N LEU A 133 -43.72 19.15 29.00
CA LEU A 133 -44.69 18.04 29.10
C LEU A 133 -44.37 17.00 30.20
N LYS A 134 -43.46 17.30 31.13
CA LYS A 134 -43.09 16.38 32.23
C LYS A 134 -44.17 16.15 33.30
N VAL A 135 -45.32 16.81 33.21
CA VAL A 135 -46.32 16.81 34.30
C VAL A 135 -47.36 15.68 34.17
N ILE A 136 -47.44 14.95 33.04
CA ILE A 136 -48.62 14.10 32.77
C ILE A 136 -48.31 12.58 32.64
N THR A 137 -47.05 12.15 32.48
CA THR A 137 -46.73 10.71 32.34
C THR A 137 -45.46 10.29 33.08
N PRO A 138 -45.45 9.16 33.84
CA PRO A 138 -44.29 8.68 34.60
C PRO A 138 -43.15 8.09 33.75
N ILE A 139 -43.36 7.86 32.45
CA ILE A 139 -42.35 7.38 31.51
C ILE A 139 -41.80 8.58 30.71
N PRO A 140 -40.47 8.83 30.69
CA PRO A 140 -39.89 9.88 29.87
C PRO A 140 -39.97 9.51 28.37
N VAL A 141 -40.89 10.13 27.64
CA VAL A 141 -41.16 9.84 26.19
C VAL A 141 -40.37 10.76 25.24
N VAL A 142 -39.44 11.58 25.74
CA VAL A 142 -38.77 12.60 24.90
C VAL A 142 -37.38 12.13 24.49
N THR A 143 -37.23 11.78 23.22
CA THR A 143 -35.95 11.52 22.56
C THR A 143 -35.05 12.77 22.62
N GLY A 144 -33.86 12.63 23.21
CA GLY A 144 -32.82 13.65 23.13
C GLY A 144 -32.12 13.58 21.77
N LYS A 145 -31.88 14.71 21.12
CA LYS A 145 -31.06 14.78 19.90
C LYS A 145 -29.92 15.75 20.11
N SER A 146 -28.71 15.34 19.77
CA SER A 146 -27.53 16.21 19.71
C SER A 146 -26.89 16.09 18.33
N THR A 147 -26.25 17.15 17.86
CA THR A 147 -25.55 17.14 16.57
C THR A 147 -24.19 17.76 16.73
N ILE A 148 -23.17 17.15 16.12
CA ILE A 148 -21.84 17.75 15.97
C ILE A 148 -21.84 18.52 14.64
N GLU A 149 -21.69 19.84 14.72
CA GLU A 149 -21.80 20.77 13.60
C GLU A 149 -20.44 21.45 13.35
N LEU A 150 -20.10 21.64 12.07
CA LEU A 150 -19.03 22.53 11.61
C LEU A 150 -19.64 23.84 11.14
N ALA A 151 -18.95 24.94 11.43
CA ALA A 151 -19.30 26.24 10.87
C ALA A 151 -19.00 26.29 9.36
N GLY A 152 -19.85 27.02 8.62
CA GLY A 152 -19.68 27.24 7.19
C GLY A 152 -20.30 26.14 6.32
N GLU A 153 -20.71 26.52 5.10
CA GLU A 153 -21.40 25.63 4.15
C GLU A 153 -20.47 24.82 3.25
N ALA A 154 -19.17 25.17 3.24
CA ALA A 154 -18.16 24.53 2.42
C ALA A 154 -16.82 24.47 3.16
N ALA A 155 -16.07 23.39 2.91
CA ALA A 155 -14.73 23.22 3.45
C ALA A 155 -13.77 24.23 2.83
N ALA A 156 -12.80 24.67 3.63
CA ALA A 156 -11.73 25.54 3.14
C ALA A 156 -10.86 24.82 2.09
N ARG A 157 -10.65 23.50 2.25
CA ARG A 157 -9.89 22.67 1.32
C ARG A 157 -10.79 22.09 0.23
N LYS A 158 -10.39 22.30 -1.03
CA LYS A 158 -10.96 21.65 -2.21
C LYS A 158 -10.00 20.62 -2.75
N ILE A 159 -10.51 19.44 -3.08
CA ILE A 159 -9.77 18.32 -3.65
C ILE A 159 -10.44 17.90 -4.95
N SER A 160 -9.63 17.68 -5.99
CA SER A 160 -10.09 17.24 -7.32
C SER A 160 -9.81 15.77 -7.61
N ALA A 161 -9.04 15.08 -6.76
CA ALA A 161 -8.81 13.64 -6.88
C ALA A 161 -10.08 12.87 -6.50
N GLU A 162 -10.55 11.98 -7.37
CA GLU A 162 -11.79 11.21 -7.12
C GLU A 162 -11.59 10.16 -6.01
N ARG A 163 -10.36 9.67 -5.83
CA ARG A 163 -9.95 8.76 -4.76
C ARG A 163 -8.79 9.39 -3.99
N PRO A 164 -9.04 10.40 -3.14
CA PRO A 164 -8.00 11.07 -2.41
C PRO A 164 -7.32 10.10 -1.42
N GLU A 165 -6.00 10.14 -1.40
CA GLU A 165 -5.20 9.37 -0.45
C GLU A 165 -4.83 10.25 0.74
N PHE A 166 -5.18 9.79 1.94
CA PHE A 166 -4.84 10.44 3.19
C PHE A 166 -3.91 9.57 4.02
N TYR A 167 -3.03 10.21 4.75
CA TYR A 167 -2.25 9.64 5.82
C TYR A 167 -2.75 10.22 7.14
N ILE A 168 -3.09 9.36 8.09
CA ILE A 168 -3.51 9.74 9.43
C ILE A 168 -2.49 9.22 10.43
N LEU A 169 -1.88 10.14 11.17
CA LEU A 169 -1.03 9.84 12.31
C LEU A 169 -1.86 10.06 13.58
N LEU A 170 -2.20 8.96 14.26
CA LEU A 170 -3.05 9.01 15.45
C LEU A 170 -2.24 9.45 16.68
N SER A 171 -2.86 10.26 17.54
CA SER A 171 -2.30 10.56 18.87
C SER A 171 -2.61 9.48 19.90
N GLU A 172 -3.74 8.79 19.72
CA GLU A 172 -4.24 7.73 20.60
C GLU A 172 -4.87 6.64 19.73
N GLU A 173 -5.03 5.43 20.26
CA GLU A 173 -5.74 4.37 19.55
C GLU A 173 -7.25 4.66 19.56
N GLN A 174 -7.73 5.27 18.47
CA GLN A 174 -9.12 5.68 18.25
C GLN A 174 -9.64 5.14 16.92
N ASP A 175 -10.96 5.07 16.78
CA ASP A 175 -11.59 4.76 15.50
C ASP A 175 -11.43 5.94 14.55
N PHE A 176 -11.23 5.67 13.26
CA PHE A 176 -11.09 6.70 12.24
C PHE A 176 -11.68 6.27 10.91
N GLY A 177 -11.99 7.26 10.08
CA GLY A 177 -12.49 7.00 8.74
C GLY A 177 -12.76 8.26 7.92
N ILE A 178 -13.35 8.07 6.75
CA ILE A 178 -13.88 9.15 5.92
C ILE A 178 -15.40 9.14 6.06
N ILE A 179 -16.01 10.31 6.26
CA ILE A 179 -17.46 10.47 6.30
C ILE A 179 -17.91 11.51 5.29
N ARG A 180 -19.14 11.39 4.80
CA ARG A 180 -19.84 12.44 4.07
C ARG A 180 -20.52 13.37 5.06
N LEU A 181 -20.37 14.68 4.86
CA LEU A 181 -21.01 15.69 5.69
C LEU A 181 -22.38 16.08 5.12
N LYS A 182 -23.40 16.13 5.97
CA LYS A 182 -24.74 16.59 5.57
C LYS A 182 -24.77 18.12 5.61
N LYS A 183 -25.18 18.76 4.50
CA LYS A 183 -25.31 20.23 4.44
C LYS A 183 -26.55 20.70 5.22
N GLY A 184 -26.38 21.71 6.06
CA GLY A 184 -27.44 22.47 6.72
C GLY A 184 -27.41 23.94 6.31
N LYS A 185 -28.29 24.76 6.91
CA LYS A 185 -28.29 26.21 6.68
C LYS A 185 -27.10 26.86 7.40
N GLY A 186 -26.06 27.28 6.66
CA GLY A 186 -24.86 27.90 7.24
C GLY A 186 -23.90 26.95 7.97
N ILE A 187 -24.18 25.63 7.98
CA ILE A 187 -23.45 24.62 8.75
C ILE A 187 -23.29 23.32 7.96
N ARG A 188 -22.38 22.46 8.41
CA ARG A 188 -22.27 21.06 7.97
C ARG A 188 -22.37 20.14 9.18
N VAL A 189 -23.12 19.06 9.07
CA VAL A 189 -23.34 18.10 10.18
C VAL A 189 -22.40 16.91 10.00
N VAL A 190 -21.61 16.64 11.03
CA VAL A 190 -20.63 15.55 11.13
C VAL A 190 -21.31 14.28 11.63
N GLU A 191 -22.11 14.43 12.67
CA GLU A 191 -22.71 13.33 13.42
C GLU A 191 -24.07 13.76 13.99
N GLU A 192 -25.08 12.89 13.91
CA GLU A 192 -26.34 13.04 14.63
C GLU A 192 -26.43 11.97 15.72
N VAL A 193 -26.56 12.40 16.97
CA VAL A 193 -26.67 11.52 18.14
C VAL A 193 -28.12 11.51 18.63
N THR A 194 -28.74 10.34 18.60
CA THR A 194 -30.10 10.13 19.12
C THR A 194 -30.03 9.36 20.44
N ILE A 195 -30.60 9.94 21.50
CA ILE A 195 -30.69 9.30 22.82
C ILE A 195 -32.03 8.58 22.92
N MET A 196 -31.98 7.26 23.00
CA MET A 196 -33.16 6.41 23.10
C MET A 196 -33.86 6.59 24.46
N PRO A 197 -35.18 6.87 24.48
CA PRO A 197 -35.91 6.96 25.73
C PRO A 197 -35.91 5.60 26.45
N VAL A 198 -35.97 5.62 27.78
CA VAL A 198 -35.97 4.44 28.67
C VAL A 198 -34.62 3.73 28.79
N THR A 199 -33.92 3.43 27.68
CA THR A 199 -32.62 2.73 27.73
C THR A 199 -31.44 3.66 27.94
N ASN A 200 -31.57 4.96 27.62
CA ASN A 200 -30.47 5.93 27.58
C ASN A 200 -29.31 5.52 26.64
N GLU A 201 -29.58 4.67 25.66
CA GLU A 201 -28.61 4.30 24.63
C GLU A 201 -28.41 5.47 23.65
N TYR A 202 -27.15 5.68 23.25
CA TYR A 202 -26.77 6.65 22.24
C TYR A 202 -26.69 5.95 20.89
N VAL A 203 -27.45 6.44 19.92
CA VAL A 203 -27.39 6.01 18.51
C VAL A 203 -26.67 7.11 17.74
N GLU A 204 -25.42 6.83 17.37
CA GLU A 204 -24.56 7.73 16.61
C GLU A 204 -24.74 7.45 15.10
N GLU A 205 -25.15 8.47 14.36
CA GLU A 205 -25.34 8.37 12.90
C GLU A 205 -24.31 9.23 12.17
N MET A 206 -23.33 8.56 11.57
CA MET A 206 -22.38 9.12 10.61
C MET A 206 -22.55 8.45 9.24
N GLU A 207 -22.44 9.22 8.15
CA GLU A 207 -22.48 8.67 6.80
C GLU A 207 -21.07 8.26 6.37
N HIS A 208 -20.63 7.07 6.79
CA HIS A 208 -19.30 6.56 6.48
C HIS A 208 -19.12 6.29 4.98
N VAL A 209 -17.95 6.65 4.48
CA VAL A 209 -17.44 6.22 3.18
C VAL A 209 -16.65 4.94 3.38
N GLU A 210 -16.89 3.92 2.57
CA GLU A 210 -16.08 2.71 2.58
C GLU A 210 -14.65 3.04 2.12
N ILE A 211 -13.67 2.66 2.94
CA ILE A 211 -12.25 2.93 2.70
C ILE A 211 -11.43 1.65 2.67
N PHE A 212 -10.32 1.71 1.94
CA PHE A 212 -9.18 0.84 2.19
C PHE A 212 -8.29 1.46 3.27
N ARG A 213 -7.62 0.60 4.04
CA ARG A 213 -6.68 1.00 5.08
C ARG A 213 -5.40 0.17 4.97
N GLN A 214 -4.27 0.83 5.13
CA GLN A 214 -2.97 0.21 5.21
C GLN A 214 -2.14 0.88 6.29
N GLN A 215 -1.66 0.11 7.27
CA GLN A 215 -0.69 0.61 8.24
C GLN A 215 0.69 0.71 7.57
N VAL A 216 1.30 1.90 7.61
CA VAL A 216 2.58 2.20 6.94
C VAL A 216 3.67 2.67 7.91
N GLY A 217 3.32 2.83 9.19
CA GLY A 217 4.23 3.16 10.28
C GLY A 217 3.57 2.93 11.64
N ASP A 218 4.24 3.39 12.70
CA ASP A 218 3.69 3.36 14.05
C ASP A 218 2.56 4.40 14.17
N SER A 219 1.36 3.95 14.53
CA SER A 219 0.12 4.75 14.54
C SER A 219 -0.18 5.53 13.24
N LEU A 220 0.50 5.19 12.14
CA LEU A 220 0.40 5.87 10.84
C LEU A 220 -0.30 4.97 9.82
N TYR A 221 -1.44 5.45 9.34
CA TYR A 221 -2.28 4.71 8.39
C TYR A 221 -2.47 5.51 7.11
N LYS A 222 -2.33 4.83 5.98
CA LYS A 222 -2.80 5.30 4.68
C LYS A 222 -4.24 4.85 4.49
N ILE A 223 -5.15 5.78 4.16
CA ILE A 223 -6.56 5.52 3.87
C ILE A 223 -6.99 6.17 2.56
N TRP A 224 -7.87 5.50 1.83
CA TRP A 224 -8.45 6.04 0.60
C TRP A 224 -9.82 5.40 0.31
N PRO A 225 -10.75 6.09 -0.36
CA PRO A 225 -12.05 5.53 -0.71
C PRO A 225 -11.97 4.28 -1.60
N GLN A 226 -12.84 3.29 -1.33
CA GLN A 226 -12.96 2.09 -2.16
C GLN A 226 -13.59 2.41 -3.52
N GLU A 227 -14.51 3.37 -3.55
CA GLU A 227 -15.18 3.89 -4.74
C GLU A 227 -14.83 5.37 -4.96
N PRO A 228 -14.87 5.89 -6.20
CA PRO A 228 -14.70 7.32 -6.45
C PRO A 228 -15.71 8.15 -5.66
N LEU A 229 -15.26 9.22 -5.01
CA LEU A 229 -16.16 10.11 -4.29
C LEU A 229 -17.13 10.79 -5.27
N THR A 230 -18.34 11.06 -4.79
CA THR A 230 -19.29 11.93 -5.50
C THR A 230 -19.07 13.37 -5.06
N ALA A 231 -19.35 14.36 -5.92
CA ALA A 231 -19.20 15.77 -5.54
C ALA A 231 -19.92 16.08 -4.22
N GLY A 232 -19.22 16.72 -3.27
CA GLY A 232 -19.76 16.90 -1.92
C GLY A 232 -18.76 17.39 -0.88
N GLU A 233 -19.24 17.42 0.36
CA GLU A 233 -18.46 17.76 1.56
C GLU A 233 -18.15 16.49 2.33
N TYR A 234 -16.92 16.36 2.77
CA TYR A 234 -16.40 15.18 3.44
C TYR A 234 -15.49 15.58 4.59
N ALA A 235 -15.21 14.64 5.47
CA ALA A 235 -14.17 14.80 6.46
C ALA A 235 -13.46 13.49 6.71
N VAL A 236 -12.17 13.58 7.03
CA VAL A 236 -11.50 12.54 7.81
C VAL A 236 -11.85 12.79 9.27
N VAL A 237 -12.24 11.74 9.98
CA VAL A 237 -12.62 11.82 11.40
C VAL A 237 -11.83 10.83 12.24
N GLU A 238 -11.58 11.21 13.49
CA GLU A 238 -11.07 10.35 14.56
C GLU A 238 -12.05 10.47 15.74
N PHE A 239 -12.51 9.36 16.30
CA PHE A 239 -13.56 9.36 17.31
C PHE A 239 -13.49 8.12 18.22
N THR A 240 -14.25 8.16 19.31
CA THR A 240 -14.49 7.00 20.17
C THR A 240 -15.98 6.73 20.22
N GLN A 241 -16.42 5.52 19.88
CA GLN A 241 -17.83 5.15 19.93
C GLN A 241 -18.46 5.46 21.30
N GLY A 242 -19.64 6.07 21.29
CA GLY A 242 -20.37 6.45 22.49
C GLY A 242 -19.85 7.73 23.17
N LYS A 243 -18.90 8.44 22.56
CA LYS A 243 -18.35 9.70 23.09
C LYS A 243 -18.44 10.80 22.03
N ALA A 244 -18.93 11.97 22.44
CA ALA A 244 -18.92 13.19 21.63
C ALA A 244 -17.52 13.85 21.60
N ASN A 245 -16.48 13.10 21.19
CA ASN A 245 -15.09 13.55 21.12
C ASN A 245 -14.52 13.57 19.68
N THR A 246 -15.39 13.55 18.67
CA THR A 246 -15.03 13.49 17.26
C THR A 246 -14.12 14.65 16.84
N GLN A 247 -12.92 14.32 16.39
CA GLN A 247 -11.98 15.22 15.73
C GLN A 247 -12.23 15.19 14.23
N VAL A 248 -12.15 16.34 13.57
CA VAL A 248 -12.62 16.49 12.18
C VAL A 248 -11.59 17.27 11.36
N TRP A 249 -11.26 16.73 10.18
CA TRP A 249 -10.45 17.40 9.15
C TRP A 249 -11.27 17.43 7.86
N ASP A 250 -11.86 18.59 7.55
CA ASP A 250 -12.85 18.73 6.49
C ASP A 250 -12.24 19.04 5.11
N PHE A 251 -12.87 18.52 4.07
CA PHE A 251 -12.54 18.82 2.69
C PHE A 251 -13.79 18.73 1.81
N SER A 252 -13.73 19.34 0.64
CA SER A 252 -14.74 19.18 -0.40
C SER A 252 -14.14 18.48 -1.60
N TYR A 253 -14.89 17.54 -2.17
CA TYR A 253 -14.54 16.95 -3.45
C TYR A 253 -15.37 17.62 -4.55
N GLN A 254 -14.67 18.15 -5.55
CA GLN A 254 -15.26 18.71 -6.76
C GLN A 254 -14.47 18.16 -7.95
N PRO A 255 -15.12 17.52 -8.94
CA PRO A 255 -14.42 17.05 -10.13
C PRO A 255 -13.72 18.23 -10.81
N ALA A 256 -12.53 17.98 -11.35
CA ALA A 256 -11.83 18.98 -12.13
C ALA A 256 -12.74 19.45 -13.28
N ALA A 257 -12.77 20.77 -13.54
CA ALA A 257 -13.45 21.27 -14.72
C ALA A 257 -12.78 20.66 -15.96
N PRO A 258 -13.57 20.24 -16.98
CA PRO A 258 -13.06 19.65 -18.21
C PRO A 258 -12.17 20.61 -19.01
#